data_AF-A0A2U2TWL5-F1
#
_entry.id   AF-A0A2U2TWL5-F1
#
_cell.length_a   1.000
_cell.length_b   1.000
_cell.length_c   1.000
_cell.angle_alpha   90.00
_cell.angle_beta   90.00
_cell.angle_gamma   90.00
#
_symmetry.space_group_name_H-M   'P 1'
#
loop_
_entity.id
_entity.type
_entity.pdbx_description
1 polymer ?
#
loop_
_entity_poly.entity_id
_entity_poly.type
_entity_poly.pdbx_seq_one_letter_code
_entity_poly.pdbx_strand_id
1 'polypeptide(L)'
;ITSTRLAHVATGAVAHVTRELEEWQQAQIAAGFSTLTDVPAATINGESVNAWHYRHAVYSATRALILERWRDVDTTDKGDRRADALDEQVEDLWRDVRWAISDILGFPRLFVELV
;
A
#
# COMPACT_ATOMS: atom_id res chain seq x y z
N ILE A 1 -14.58 13.62 2.13
CA ILE A 1 -14.97 12.22 1.80
C ILE A 1 -16.02 11.79 2.82
N THR A 2 -17.07 11.06 2.45
CA THR A 2 -18.01 10.49 3.44
C THR A 2 -17.44 9.21 4.02
N SER A 3 -17.79 8.87 5.28
CA SER A 3 -17.30 7.66 5.98
C SER A 3 -17.50 6.38 5.15
N THR A 4 -18.69 6.21 4.53
CA THR A 4 -18.99 5.05 3.66
C THR A 4 -18.09 4.95 2.43
N ARG A 5 -17.75 6.09 1.82
CA ARG A 5 -16.90 6.12 0.61
C ARG A 5 -15.45 5.81 0.98
N LEU A 6 -14.99 6.28 2.14
CA LEU A 6 -13.67 5.94 2.65
C LEU A 6 -13.56 4.44 2.96
N ALA A 7 -14.57 3.88 3.63
CA ALA A 7 -14.62 2.45 3.93
C ALA A 7 -14.58 1.60 2.66
N HIS A 8 -15.35 1.95 1.63
CA HIS A 8 -15.34 1.24 0.35
C HIS A 8 -13.95 1.23 -0.31
N VAL A 9 -13.26 2.38 -0.35
CA VAL A 9 -11.91 2.46 -0.94
C VAL A 9 -10.89 1.70 -0.09
N ALA A 10 -10.98 1.80 1.24
CA ALA A 10 -10.10 1.07 2.15
C ALA A 10 -10.25 -0.46 1.99
N THR A 11 -11.48 -0.95 1.82
CA THR A 11 -11.71 -2.37 1.51
C THR A 11 -11.02 -2.79 0.21
N GLY A 12 -11.08 -1.96 -0.83
CA GLY A 12 -10.36 -2.21 -2.08
C GLY A 12 -8.85 -2.25 -1.89
N ALA A 13 -8.29 -1.34 -1.11
CA ALA A 13 -6.87 -1.30 -0.78
C ALA A 13 -6.42 -2.56 0.00
N VAL A 14 -7.21 -2.99 0.99
CA VAL A 14 -6.96 -4.25 1.72
C VAL A 14 -6.97 -5.45 0.77
N ALA A 15 -7.95 -5.54 -0.13
CA ALA A 15 -8.01 -6.62 -1.11
C ALA A 15 -6.80 -6.61 -2.06
N HIS A 16 -6.38 -5.43 -2.51
CA HIS A 16 -5.19 -5.26 -3.35
C HIS A 16 -3.93 -5.76 -2.64
N VAL A 17 -3.62 -5.25 -1.44
CA VAL A 17 -2.40 -5.61 -0.70
C VAL A 17 -2.39 -7.09 -0.29
N THR A 18 -3.55 -7.62 0.13
CA THR A 18 -3.67 -9.05 0.47
C THR A 18 -3.37 -9.95 -0.71
N ARG A 19 -3.88 -9.60 -1.90
CA ARG A 19 -3.64 -10.36 -3.13
C ARG A 19 -2.15 -10.37 -3.51
N GLU A 20 -1.45 -9.24 -3.37
CA GLU A 20 0.00 -9.18 -3.64
C GLU A 20 0.83 -10.04 -2.67
N LEU A 21 0.28 -10.37 -1.49
CA LEU A 21 0.94 -11.18 -0.46
C LEU A 21 0.40 -12.62 -0.39
N GLU A 22 -0.50 -13.03 -1.30
CA GLU A 22 -1.22 -14.31 -1.20
C GLU A 22 -0.27 -15.52 -1.18
N GLU A 23 0.68 -15.58 -2.11
CA GLU A 23 1.66 -16.68 -2.17
C GLU A 23 2.52 -16.75 -0.90
N TRP A 24 2.98 -15.60 -0.42
CA TRP A 24 3.74 -15.51 0.82
C TRP A 24 2.91 -15.94 2.03
N GLN A 25 1.65 -15.53 2.10
CA GLN A 25 0.73 -15.93 3.16
C GLN A 25 0.55 -17.45 3.19
N GLN A 26 0.36 -18.09 2.03
CA GLN A 26 0.25 -19.55 1.96
C GLN A 26 1.52 -20.25 2.46
N ALA A 27 2.69 -19.71 2.14
CA ALA A 27 3.96 -20.22 2.66
C ALA A 27 4.07 -20.09 4.19
N GLN A 28 3.62 -18.98 4.77
CA GLN A 28 3.63 -18.80 6.24
C GLN A 28 2.63 -19.71 6.94
N ILE A 29 1.45 -19.91 6.36
CA ILE A 29 0.45 -20.85 6.87
C ILE A 29 1.01 -22.28 6.86
N ALA A 30 1.67 -22.68 5.77
CA ALA A 30 2.32 -23.98 5.67
C ALA A 30 3.48 -24.14 6.68
N ALA A 31 4.14 -23.04 7.04
CA ALA A 31 5.16 -22.99 8.10
C ALA A 31 4.58 -22.99 9.53
N GLY A 32 3.26 -22.95 9.68
CA GLY A 32 2.56 -23.05 10.97
C GLY A 32 2.15 -21.71 11.60
N PHE A 33 2.32 -20.59 10.89
CA PHE A 33 1.89 -19.28 11.37
C PHE A 33 0.44 -18.99 10.95
N SER A 34 -0.45 -18.77 11.91
CA SER A 34 -1.88 -18.54 11.65
C SER A 34 -2.23 -17.06 11.52
N THR A 35 -1.41 -16.18 12.11
CA THR A 35 -1.58 -14.73 11.99
C THR A 35 -0.30 -14.05 11.54
N LEU A 36 -0.43 -12.86 10.92
CA LEU A 36 0.73 -12.05 10.50
C LEU A 36 1.65 -11.68 11.68
N THR A 37 1.09 -11.55 12.88
CA THR A 37 1.85 -11.25 14.10
C THR A 37 2.63 -12.44 14.65
N ASP A 38 2.27 -13.67 14.26
CA ASP A 38 3.01 -14.88 14.65
C ASP A 38 4.25 -15.11 13.77
N VAL A 39 4.27 -14.51 12.57
CA VAL A 39 5.40 -14.60 11.66
C VAL A 39 6.60 -13.87 12.29
N PRO A 40 7.76 -14.54 12.46
CA PRO A 40 8.94 -13.95 13.09
C PRO A 40 9.38 -12.67 12.38
N ALA A 41 9.35 -11.56 13.10
CA ALA A 41 9.78 -10.25 12.64
C ALA A 41 10.29 -9.43 13.83
N ALA A 42 11.01 -8.34 13.56
CA ALA A 42 11.35 -7.40 14.62
C ALA A 42 10.08 -6.80 15.24
N THR A 43 10.16 -6.47 16.53
CA THR A 43 9.09 -5.77 17.24
C THR A 43 9.56 -4.37 17.58
N ILE A 44 8.82 -3.36 17.13
CA ILE A 44 9.09 -1.94 17.42
C ILE A 44 7.86 -1.37 18.12
N ASN A 45 8.03 -0.74 19.27
CA ASN A 45 6.93 -0.19 20.09
C ASN A 45 5.82 -1.22 20.43
N GLY A 46 6.18 -2.50 20.59
CA GLY A 46 5.23 -3.57 20.91
C GLY A 46 4.46 -4.13 19.70
N GLU A 47 4.81 -3.71 18.48
CA GLU A 47 4.17 -4.19 17.25
C GLU A 47 5.16 -4.90 16.33
N SER A 48 4.73 -6.00 15.71
CA SER A 48 5.46 -6.65 14.62
C SER A 48 5.65 -5.69 13.45
N VAL A 49 6.89 -5.56 12.96
CA VAL A 49 7.17 -4.72 11.78
C VAL A 49 6.39 -5.17 10.55
N ASN A 50 6.09 -6.47 10.39
CA ASN A 50 5.29 -6.97 9.27
C ASN A 50 3.84 -6.48 9.35
N ALA A 51 3.25 -6.46 10.55
CA ALA A 51 1.92 -5.90 10.77
C ALA A 51 1.89 -4.38 10.50
N TRP A 52 2.97 -3.69 10.87
CA TRP A 52 3.12 -2.27 10.56
C TRP A 52 3.22 -2.02 9.05
N HIS A 53 4.09 -2.75 8.33
CA HIS A 53 4.24 -2.62 6.88
C HIS A 53 2.93 -2.91 6.13
N TYR A 54 2.18 -3.93 6.54
CA TYR A 54 0.90 -4.26 5.92
C TYR A 54 -0.09 -3.10 6.06
N ARG A 55 -0.23 -2.53 7.27
CA ARG A 55 -1.10 -1.36 7.50
C ARG A 55 -0.61 -0.13 6.73
N HIS A 56 0.71 0.09 6.66
CA HIS A 56 1.29 1.16 5.87
C HIS A 56 0.93 1.04 4.39
N ALA A 57 1.11 -0.16 3.80
CA ALA A 57 0.73 -0.43 2.42
C ALA A 57 -0.77 -0.15 2.17
N VAL A 58 -1.65 -0.62 3.07
CA VAL A 58 -3.10 -0.39 2.96
C VAL A 58 -3.44 1.10 3.03
N TYR A 59 -2.82 1.87 3.92
CA TYR A 59 -3.06 3.31 4.05
C TYR A 59 -2.57 4.08 2.83
N SER A 60 -1.37 3.78 2.32
CA SER A 60 -0.84 4.41 1.11
C SER A 60 -1.71 4.09 -0.11
N ALA A 61 -2.08 2.82 -0.30
CA ALA A 61 -2.98 2.41 -1.39
C ALA A 61 -4.37 3.09 -1.28
N THR A 62 -4.93 3.18 -0.07
CA THR A 62 -6.20 3.88 0.16
C THR A 62 -6.09 5.35 -0.26
N ARG A 63 -4.99 6.02 0.10
CA ARG A 63 -4.77 7.42 -0.28
C ARG A 63 -4.58 7.57 -1.79
N ALA A 64 -3.81 6.69 -2.43
CA ALA A 64 -3.60 6.71 -3.88
C ALA A 64 -4.94 6.60 -4.63
N LEU A 65 -5.74 5.57 -4.31
CA LEU A 65 -7.06 5.33 -4.92
C LEU A 65 -8.04 6.49 -4.70
N ILE A 66 -7.95 7.19 -3.56
CA ILE A 66 -8.73 8.41 -3.35
C ILE A 66 -8.28 9.49 -4.33
N LEU A 67 -6.97 9.77 -4.41
CA LEU A 67 -6.42 10.84 -5.25
C LEU A 67 -6.66 10.61 -6.74
N GLU A 68 -6.47 9.38 -7.23
CA GLU A 68 -6.80 8.98 -8.61
C GLU A 68 -8.25 9.34 -8.96
N ARG A 69 -9.18 9.04 -8.05
CA ARG A 69 -10.60 9.37 -8.25
C ARG A 69 -10.91 10.86 -8.17
N TRP A 70 -10.10 11.66 -7.46
CA TRP A 70 -10.27 13.13 -7.45
C TRP A 70 -9.73 13.78 -8.73
N ARG A 71 -8.64 13.24 -9.30
CA ARG A 71 -8.08 13.66 -10.59
C ARG A 71 -9.12 13.56 -11.71
N ASP A 72 -9.82 12.43 -11.79
CA ASP A 72 -10.84 12.18 -12.83
C ASP A 72 -12.00 13.19 -12.82
N VAL A 73 -12.18 13.96 -11.73
CA VAL A 73 -13.30 14.89 -11.54
C VAL A 73 -12.98 16.33 -11.98
N ASP A 74 -11.70 16.74 -12.10
CA ASP A 74 -11.31 18.14 -12.34
C ASP A 74 -10.39 18.28 -13.58
N THR A 75 -10.99 18.38 -14.77
CA THR A 75 -10.29 18.39 -16.09
C THR A 75 -10.31 19.76 -16.79
N THR A 76 -10.20 20.86 -16.04
CA THR A 76 -10.11 22.23 -16.63
C THR A 76 -8.64 22.65 -16.88
N ASP A 77 -8.37 23.72 -17.64
CA ASP A 77 -6.99 24.24 -17.90
C ASP A 77 -6.18 24.57 -16.62
N LYS A 78 -6.85 24.94 -15.52
CA LYS A 78 -6.22 25.08 -14.19
C LYS A 78 -6.12 23.72 -13.46
N GLY A 79 -6.99 22.79 -13.83
CA GLY A 79 -6.97 21.39 -13.46
C GLY A 79 -5.73 20.67 -13.99
N ASP A 80 -5.22 20.99 -15.18
CA ASP A 80 -4.05 20.30 -15.77
C ASP A 80 -2.79 20.39 -14.89
N ARG A 81 -2.36 21.59 -14.49
CA ARG A 81 -1.22 21.74 -13.56
C ARG A 81 -1.46 21.12 -12.18
N ARG A 82 -2.72 21.02 -11.76
CA ARG A 82 -3.11 20.37 -10.51
C ARG A 82 -3.14 18.85 -10.66
N ALA A 83 -3.45 18.34 -11.85
CA ALA A 83 -3.46 16.93 -12.19
C ALA A 83 -2.03 16.36 -12.21
N ASP A 84 -1.07 17.07 -12.82
CA ASP A 84 0.34 16.64 -12.83
C ASP A 84 0.91 16.46 -11.41
N ALA A 85 0.66 17.42 -10.51
CA ALA A 85 1.09 17.34 -9.12
C ALA A 85 0.35 16.28 -8.29
N LEU A 86 -0.84 15.86 -8.73
CA LEU A 86 -1.56 14.73 -8.14
C LEU A 86 -1.00 13.40 -8.64
N ASP A 87 -0.60 13.32 -9.91
CA ASP A 87 0.00 12.14 -10.52
C ASP A 87 1.32 11.77 -9.83
N GLU A 88 2.21 12.76 -9.62
CA GLU A 88 3.46 12.55 -8.87
C GLU A 88 3.20 12.01 -7.44
N GLN A 89 2.21 12.57 -6.74
CA GLN A 89 1.83 12.10 -5.40
C GLN A 89 1.23 10.69 -5.41
N VAL A 90 0.45 10.33 -6.44
CA VAL A 90 -0.12 9.00 -6.61
C VAL A 90 1.00 7.98 -6.86
N GLU A 91 1.95 8.31 -7.72
CA GLU A 91 3.11 7.46 -8.00
C GLU A 91 3.97 7.21 -6.76
N ASP A 92 4.23 8.25 -5.98
CA ASP A 92 4.93 8.16 -4.70
C ASP A 92 4.21 7.22 -3.72
N LEU A 93 2.88 7.31 -3.62
CA LEU A 93 2.10 6.43 -2.76
C LEU A 93 2.15 4.98 -3.23
N TRP A 94 2.05 4.72 -4.54
CA TRP A 94 2.20 3.37 -5.08
C TRP A 94 3.63 2.83 -4.95
N ARG A 95 4.64 3.69 -4.94
CA ARG A 95 6.01 3.31 -4.59
C ARG A 95 6.10 2.87 -3.13
N ASP A 96 5.49 3.61 -2.21
CA ASP A 96 5.46 3.24 -0.79
C ASP A 96 4.74 1.91 -0.55
N VAL A 97 3.65 1.65 -1.27
CA VAL A 97 2.95 0.35 -1.25
C VAL A 97 3.90 -0.78 -1.64
N ARG A 98 4.60 -0.64 -2.78
CA ARG A 98 5.54 -1.64 -3.28
C ARG A 98 6.71 -1.86 -2.33
N TRP A 99 7.23 -0.80 -1.71
CA TRP A 99 8.30 -0.91 -0.72
C TRP A 99 7.84 -1.67 0.52
N ALA A 100 6.68 -1.33 1.09
CA ALA A 100 6.15 -2.01 2.25
C ALA A 100 5.85 -3.51 1.98
N ILE A 101 5.33 -3.84 0.79
CA ILE A 101 5.16 -5.24 0.36
C ILE A 101 6.52 -5.94 0.23
N SER A 102 7.51 -5.30 -0.41
CA SER A 102 8.86 -5.87 -0.57
C SER A 102 9.52 -6.16 0.78
N ASP A 103 9.34 -5.27 1.76
CA ASP A 103 9.86 -5.46 3.11
C ASP A 103 9.24 -6.71 3.78
N ILE A 104 7.92 -6.94 3.62
CA ILE A 104 7.24 -8.14 4.14
C ILE A 104 7.75 -9.41 3.45
N LEU A 105 7.96 -9.34 2.13
CA LEU A 105 8.47 -10.46 1.33
C LEU A 105 9.95 -10.76 1.61
N GLY A 106 10.67 -9.87 2.30
CA GLY A 106 12.10 -10.00 2.56
C GLY A 106 12.96 -9.74 1.32
N PHE A 107 12.42 -9.07 0.29
CA PHE A 107 13.18 -8.71 -0.90
C PHE A 107 13.96 -7.41 -0.68
N PRO A 108 15.23 -7.33 -1.12
CA PRO A 108 15.97 -6.07 -1.08
C PRO A 108 15.28 -5.04 -1.99
N ARG A 109 15.16 -3.80 -1.51
CA ARG A 109 14.63 -2.69 -2.30
C ARG A 109 15.59 -2.39 -3.44
N LEU A 110 15.22 -2.74 -4.67
CA LEU A 110 15.99 -2.39 -5.87
C LEU A 110 15.76 -0.91 -6.19
N PHE A 111 16.76 -0.07 -5.92
CA PHE A 111 16.82 1.28 -6.44
C PHE A 111 17.30 1.22 -7.89
N VAL A 112 16.39 1.28 -8.87
CA VAL A 112 16.79 1.56 -10.25
C VAL A 112 16.93 3.07 -10.36
N GLU A 113 18.16 3.56 -10.28
CA GLU A 113 18.50 4.90 -10.75
C GLU A 113 18.49 4.85 -12.29
N LEU A 114 17.53 5.55 -12.92
CA LEU A 114 17.56 5.79 -14.36
C LEU A 114 18.72 6.77 -14.64
N VAL A 115 19.82 6.25 -15.20
CA VAL A 115 20.91 7.04 -15.81
C VAL A 115 20.57 7.35 -17.25
#